data_AF-A0A834PCK4-F1
#
_entry.id   AF-A0A834PCK4-F1
#
_cell.length_a   1.000
_cell.length_b   1.000
_cell.length_c   1.000
_cell.angle_alpha   90.00
_cell.angle_beta   90.00
_cell.angle_gamma   90.00
#
_symmetry.space_group_name_H-M   'P 1'
#
loop_
_entity.id
_entity.type
_entity.pdbx_description
1 polymer ?
#
loop_
_entity_poly.entity_id
_entity_poly.type
_entity_poly.pdbx_seq_one_letter_code
_entity_poly.pdbx_strand_id
1 'polypeptide(L)' 'MNLENAPVSRSTGILSHFVNLNIVIPEAFILGSDEHHVDVGSIINLVCIIEKELEMTQESRVKQKRSE' A
#
# COMPACT_ATOMS: atom_id res chain seq x y z
N MET A 1 2.19 4.39 7.29
CA MET A 1 1.45 4.82 8.50
C MET A 1 1.36 3.63 9.42
N ASN A 2 1.84 3.73 10.66
CA ASN A 2 1.79 2.62 11.61
C ASN A 2 0.40 2.61 12.28
N LEU A 3 -0.39 1.57 12.00
CA LEU A 3 -1.61 1.32 12.75
C LEU A 3 -1.21 0.53 14.00
N GLU A 4 -1.18 1.18 15.15
CA GLU A 4 -0.90 0.47 16.41
C GLU A 4 -2.06 -0.48 16.74
N ASN A 5 -1.72 -1.72 17.11
CA ASN A 5 -2.69 -2.78 17.42
C ASN A 5 -3.60 -2.36 18.57
N ALA A 6 -4.93 -2.45 18.39
CA ALA A 6 -5.88 -2.25 19.48
C ALA A 6 -5.98 -3.51 20.36
N PRO A 7 -5.65 -3.45 21.67
CA PRO A 7 -5.76 -4.61 22.56
C PRO A 7 -7.23 -4.90 22.89
N VAL A 8 -7.61 -6.18 22.89
CA VAL A 8 -8.94 -6.64 23.34
C VAL A 8 -8.79 -7.28 24.73
N SER A 9 -9.43 -6.69 25.74
CA SER A 9 -9.44 -7.22 27.12
C SER A 9 -10.53 -8.28 27.29
N ARG A 10 -10.18 -9.45 27.82
CA ARG A 10 -11.11 -10.55 28.17
C ARG A 10 -10.91 -10.93 29.64
N SER A 11 -11.87 -11.65 30.22
CA SER A 11 -11.82 -12.11 31.62
C SER A 11 -10.58 -12.96 31.96
N THR A 12 -9.89 -13.50 30.95
CA THR A 12 -8.70 -14.34 31.08
C THR A 12 -7.39 -13.64 30.69
N GLY A 13 -7.41 -12.33 30.38
CA GLY A 13 -6.23 -11.56 29.98
C GLY A 13 -6.40 -10.73 28.70
N ILE A 14 -5.30 -10.14 28.23
CA ILE A 14 -5.25 -9.30 27.01
C ILE A 14 -4.86 -10.18 25.82
N LEU A 15 -5.68 -10.14 24.75
CA LEU A 15 -5.34 -10.75 23.46
C LEU A 15 -4.99 -9.63 22.47
N SER A 16 -3.83 -9.75 21.83
CA SER A 16 -3.41 -8.88 20.72
C SER A 16 -2.97 -9.73 19.52
N HIS A 17 -3.24 -9.23 18.33
CA HIS A 17 -2.80 -9.83 17.08
C HIS A 17 -1.89 -8.83 16.37
N PHE A 18 -0.75 -9.30 15.87
CA PHE A 18 0.20 -8.48 15.13
C PHE A 18 -0.04 -8.66 13.64
N VAL A 19 -0.36 -7.56 12.95
CA VAL A 19 -0.49 -7.52 11.49
C VAL A 19 0.63 -6.66 10.93
N ASN A 20 1.34 -7.17 9.94
CA ASN A 20 2.25 -6.36 9.14
C ASN A 20 1.47 -5.79 7.95
N LEU A 21 1.22 -4.49 7.95
CA LEU A 21 0.54 -3.79 6.87
C LEU A 21 1.58 -3.18 5.94
N ASN A 22 1.75 -3.74 4.74
CA ASN A 22 2.50 -3.09 3.68
C ASN A 22 1.58 -2.22 2.83
N ILE A 23 1.82 -0.89 2.83
CA ILE A 23 1.08 0.06 2.01
C ILE A 23 1.96 0.41 0.81
N VAL A 24 1.62 -0.13 -0.35
CA VAL A 24 2.28 0.22 -1.61
C VAL A 24 1.55 1.40 -2.24
N ILE A 25 2.28 2.47 -2.55
CA ILE A 25 1.77 3.62 -3.28
C ILE A 25 2.26 3.50 -4.72
N PRO A 26 1.36 3.32 -5.71
CA PRO A 26 1.78 3.30 -7.11
C PRO A 26 2.11 4.72 -7.59
N GLU A 27 3.02 4.79 -8.55
CA GLU A 27 3.28 6.03 -9.28
C GLU A 27 2.45 6.02 -10.58
N ALA A 28 1.82 7.14 -10.90
CA ALA A 28 1.04 7.29 -12.12
C ALA A 28 1.40 8.59 -12.83
N PHE A 29 1.65 8.50 -14.13
CA PHE A 29 1.98 9.66 -14.96
C PHE A 29 1.37 9.54 -16.36
N ILE A 30 1.15 10.68 -17.00
CA ILE A 30 0.79 10.72 -18.42
C ILE A 30 2.09 10.67 -19.22
N LEU A 31 2.23 9.67 -20.09
CA LEU A 31 3.38 9.52 -20.96
C LEU A 31 3.41 10.66 -21.97
N GLY A 32 4.47 11.46 -21.93
CA GLY A 32 4.65 12.62 -22.80
C GLY A 32 5.49 13.69 -22.13
N SER A 33 5.49 14.89 -22.73
CA SER A 33 6.07 16.09 -22.11
C SER A 33 5.12 16.70 -21.07
N ASP A 34 5.69 17.48 -20.14
CA ASP A 34 4.93 18.21 -19.11
C ASP A 34 3.85 19.14 -19.68
N GLU A 35 4.07 19.63 -20.91
CA GLU A 35 3.12 20.43 -21.65
C GLU A 35 2.88 19.84 -23.05
N HIS A 36 1.61 19.75 -23.44
CA HIS A 36 1.21 19.24 -24.75
C HIS A 36 0.27 20.22 -25.44
N HIS A 37 0.78 20.91 -26.45
CA HIS A 37 0.01 21.90 -27.25
C HIS A 37 -0.67 21.19 -28.41
N VAL A 38 -1.98 21.37 -28.55
CA VAL A 38 -2.78 20.83 -29.64
C VAL A 38 -3.66 21.92 -30.27
N ASP A 39 -3.84 21.85 -31.59
CA ASP A 39 -4.72 22.77 -32.30
C ASP A 39 -6.20 22.51 -31.96
N VAL A 40 -7.01 23.57 -32.05
CA VAL A 40 -8.45 23.48 -31.81
C VAL A 40 -9.10 22.54 -32.84
N GLY A 41 -9.83 21.54 -32.34
CA GLY A 41 -10.50 20.53 -33.16
C GLY A 41 -9.65 19.30 -33.48
N SER A 42 -8.38 19.28 -33.07
CA SER A 42 -7.52 18.11 -33.20
C SER A 42 -7.81 17.07 -32.11
N ILE A 43 -7.53 15.80 -32.42
CA ILE A 43 -7.63 14.70 -31.48
C ILE A 43 -6.37 14.67 -30.61
N ILE A 44 -6.55 14.61 -29.29
CA ILE A 44 -5.47 14.41 -28.33
C ILE A 44 -5.45 12.95 -27.87
N ASN A 45 -4.27 12.31 -27.91
CA ASN A 45 -4.07 10.95 -27.42
C ASN A 45 -3.19 11.00 -26.18
N LEU A 46 -3.76 10.71 -25.01
CA LEU A 46 -3.03 10.65 -23.74
C LEU A 46 -2.89 9.19 -23.32
N VAL A 47 -1.67 8.80 -22.95
CA VAL A 47 -1.40 7.46 -22.41
C VAL A 47 -1.09 7.60 -20.93
N CYS A 48 -1.88 6.95 -20.08
CA CYS A 48 -1.59 6.89 -18.65
C CYS A 48 -0.80 5.61 -18.35
N ILE A 49 0.32 5.77 -17.66
CA ILE A 49 1.13 4.66 -17.15
C ILE A 49 0.94 4.62 -15.64
N ILE A 50 0.70 3.42 -15.11
CA ILE A 50 0.69 3.14 -13.68
C ILE A 50 1.83 2.17 -13.42
N GLU A 51 2.87 2.64 -12.75
CA GLU A 51 3.99 1.81 -12.33
C GLU A 51 3.72 1.26 -10.92
N LYS A 52 3.89 -0.05 -10.77
CA LYS A 52 3.78 -0.73 -9.48
C LYS A 52 5.17 -1.19 -9.07
N GLU A 53 5.68 -0.66 -7.97
CA GLU A 53 6.81 -1.29 -7.29
C GLU A 53 6.34 -2.62 -6.68
N LEU A 54 6.86 -3.73 -7.20
CA LEU A 54 6.62 -5.05 -6.61
C LEU A 54 7.48 -5.19 -5.36
N GLU A 55 6.99 -4.72 -4.22
CA GLU A 55 7.61 -5.03 -2.94
C GLU A 55 7.20 -6.44 -2.50
N MET A 56 8.08 -7.41 -2.74
CA MET A 56 7.85 -8.80 -2.41
C MET A 56 8.14 -9.04 -0.91
N THR A 57 7.15 -8.84 -0.04
CA THR A 57 7.28 -9.13 1.40
C THR A 57 6.88 -10.58 1.68
N GLN A 58 7.84 -11.40 2.13
CA GLN A 58 7.61 -12.78 2.60
C GLN A 58 6.92 -12.76 3.98
N GLU A 59 5.87 -13.58 4.16
CA GLU A 59 5.12 -13.67 5.41
C GLU A 59 5.93 -14.25 6.57
N SER A 60 5.69 -13.72 7.78
CA SER A 60 6.41 -14.06 9.01
C SER A 60 5.70 -15.16 9.80
N ARG A 61 6.49 -16.12 10.31
CA ARG A 61 6.04 -17.26 11.15
C ARG A 61 5.46 -16.76 12.48
N VAL A 62 4.26 -17.23 12.81
CA VAL A 62 3.61 -17.05 14.13
C VAL A 62 4.52 -17.62 15.22
N LYS A 63 5.07 -16.77 16.09
CA LYS A 63 5.68 -17.20 17.36
C LYS A 63 4.75 -16.83 18.52
N GLN A 64 4.03 -17.83 19.01
CA GLN A 64 3.20 -17.72 20.19
C GLN A 64 4.10 -17.65 21.44
N LYS A 65 4.20 -16.48 22.08
CA LYS A 65 4.90 -16.34 23.36
C LYS A 65 3.93 -16.73 24.47
N ARG A 66 4.17 -17.89 25.09
CA ARG A 66 3.54 -18.29 26.35
C ARG A 66 4.23 -17.51 27.47
N SER A 67 3.49 -16.72 28.23
CA SER A 67 3.97 -16.12 29.47
C SER A 67 4.16 -17.22 30.51
N GLU A 68 5.35 -17.30 31.09
CA GLU A 68 5.60 -17.92 32.40
C GLU A 68 4.94 -17.09 33.51
#